data_AF-A0A2G5J451-F1
#
_entry.id   AF-A0A2G5J451-F1
#
_cell.length_a   1.000
_cell.length_b   1.000
_cell.length_c   1.000
_cell.angle_alpha   90.00
_cell.angle_beta   90.00
_cell.angle_gamma   90.00
#
_symmetry.space_group_name_H-M   'P 1'
#
loop_
_entity.id
_entity.type
_entity.pdbx_description
1 polymer ?
#
loop_
_entity_poly.entity_id
_entity_poly.type
_entity_poly.pdbx_seq_one_letter_code
_entity_poly.pdbx_strand_id
1 'polypeptide(L)'
;MNPDIEPRLRHHDLQPGHLVRVPEGPRLLLDWELAAFGDPMPDLARLVVRLRPRSPQPVLTHEPAPADQGRLYLYWRLHLLADAALATDPGVRAHALTLTTDTIT
;
A
#
# COMPACT_ATOMS: atom_id res chain seq x y z
N MET A 1 17.54 6.60 -8.48
CA MET A 1 17.35 6.64 -7.01
C MET A 1 17.06 8.08 -6.66
N ASN A 2 15.95 8.40 -6.00
CA ASN A 2 15.73 9.77 -5.52
C ASN A 2 16.63 9.97 -4.28
N PRO A 3 17.66 10.84 -4.34
CA PRO A 3 18.62 11.01 -3.25
C PRO A 3 17.99 11.56 -1.96
N ASP A 4 16.77 12.09 -2.03
CA ASP A 4 16.05 12.67 -0.88
C ASP A 4 15.28 11.62 -0.06
N ILE A 5 15.38 10.33 -0.40
CA ILE A 5 14.70 9.25 0.32
C ILE A 5 15.71 8.54 1.20
N GLU A 6 15.55 8.65 2.51
CA GLU A 6 16.25 7.81 3.46
C GLU A 6 15.69 6.37 3.38
N PRO A 7 16.50 5.36 3.01
CA PRO A 7 16.02 3.99 2.89
C PRO A 7 15.53 3.45 4.24
N ARG A 8 14.35 2.83 4.24
CA ARG A 8 13.75 2.14 5.39
C ARG A 8 13.52 0.68 5.05
N LEU A 9 13.48 -0.17 6.08
CA LEU A 9 13.07 -1.56 5.90
C LEU A 9 11.61 -1.61 5.46
N ARG A 10 11.35 -2.40 4.42
CA ARG A 10 10.04 -2.61 3.83
C ARG A 10 9.67 -4.08 3.91
N HIS A 11 8.38 -4.33 4.07
CA HIS A 11 7.75 -5.64 4.01
C HIS A 11 7.56 -6.14 2.58
N HIS A 12 7.32 -5.24 1.61
CA HIS A 12 6.93 -5.54 0.21
C HIS A 12 5.59 -6.26 0.01
N ASP A 13 5.15 -7.05 0.99
CA ASP A 13 3.82 -7.66 1.01
C ASP A 13 2.94 -7.23 2.20
N LEU A 14 2.92 -5.94 2.53
CA LEU A 14 2.15 -5.44 3.67
C LEU A 14 0.63 -5.53 3.39
N GLN A 15 -0.06 -6.40 4.12
CA GLN A 15 -1.52 -6.59 4.00
C GLN A 15 -2.16 -7.04 5.32
N PRO A 16 -3.48 -6.84 5.53
CA PRO A 16 -4.15 -7.18 6.79
C PRO A 16 -4.01 -8.64 7.21
N GLY A 17 -3.94 -9.57 6.26
CA GLY A 17 -3.75 -11.00 6.53
C GLY A 17 -2.42 -11.33 7.23
N HIS A 18 -1.44 -10.44 7.17
CA HIS A 18 -0.13 -10.62 7.81
C HIS A 18 -0.08 -9.99 9.21
N LEU A 19 -1.14 -9.31 9.65
CA LEU A 19 -1.24 -8.69 10.97
C LEU A 19 -1.93 -9.64 11.95
N VAL A 20 -1.20 -10.13 12.94
CA VAL A 20 -1.74 -10.99 13.99
C VAL A 20 -1.79 -10.21 15.30
N ARG A 21 -2.96 -10.23 15.96
CA ARG A 21 -3.12 -9.73 17.32
C ARG A 21 -3.20 -10.91 18.28
N VAL A 22 -2.24 -11.00 19.19
CA VAL A 22 -2.27 -11.95 20.30
C VAL A 22 -3.13 -11.36 21.44
N PRO A 23 -4.11 -12.10 22.01
CA PRO A 23 -4.81 -11.66 23.21
C PRO A 23 -3.80 -11.32 24.32
N GLU A 24 -3.95 -10.14 24.93
CA GLU A 24 -3.07 -9.63 25.99
C GLU A 24 -1.56 -9.59 25.64
N GLY A 25 -1.22 -9.77 24.35
CA GLY A 25 0.14 -9.94 23.87
C GLY A 25 0.54 -8.93 22.78
N PRO A 26 1.69 -9.15 22.13
CA PRO A 26 2.18 -8.26 21.09
C PRO A 26 1.33 -8.34 19.82
N ARG A 27 1.45 -7.29 18.98
CA ARG A 27 1.00 -7.32 17.59
C ARG A 27 2.17 -7.80 16.73
N LEU A 28 1.91 -8.78 15.88
CA LEU A 28 2.92 -9.37 15.01
C LEU A 28 2.63 -9.02 13.56
N LEU A 29 3.69 -8.74 12.82
CA LEU A 29 3.68 -8.66 11.36
C LEU A 29 4.48 -9.87 10.84
N LEU A 30 3.83 -10.72 10.08
CA LEU A 30 4.38 -11.98 9.56
C LEU A 30 4.74 -11.86 8.07
N ASP A 31 5.46 -12.84 7.55
CA ASP A 31 5.74 -12.98 6.10
C ASP A 31 6.76 -11.98 5.51
N TRP A 32 7.92 -11.88 6.17
CA TRP A 32 9.02 -10.97 5.80
C TRP A 32 9.90 -11.46 4.65
N GLU A 33 9.54 -12.52 3.92
CA GLU A 33 10.43 -13.14 2.93
C GLU A 33 10.76 -12.23 1.73
N LEU A 34 9.91 -11.24 1.46
CA LEU A 34 10.12 -10.24 0.39
C LEU A 34 10.76 -8.94 0.90
N ALA A 35 11.19 -8.88 2.15
CA ALA A 35 11.65 -7.64 2.77
C ALA A 35 12.94 -7.09 2.13
N ALA A 36 12.98 -5.77 1.93
CA ALA A 36 14.17 -5.07 1.42
C ALA A 36 14.20 -3.61 1.88
N PHE A 37 15.34 -2.93 1.70
CA PHE A 37 15.47 -1.51 2.02
C PHE A 37 15.05 -0.63 0.82
N GLY A 38 14.27 0.42 1.08
CA GLY A 38 13.86 1.38 0.05
C GLY A 38 12.93 2.48 0.56
N ASP A 39 12.19 3.11 -0.35
CA ASP A 39 11.13 4.07 0.00
C ASP A 39 10.05 3.39 0.85
N PRO A 40 9.67 3.90 2.04
CA PRO A 40 8.61 3.31 2.86
C PRO A 40 7.19 3.50 2.30
N MET A 41 6.95 4.47 1.41
CA MET A 41 5.62 4.81 0.89
C MET A 41 4.88 3.69 0.14
N PRO A 42 5.53 2.84 -0.67
CA PRO A 42 4.82 1.80 -1.43
C PRO A 42 4.22 0.70 -0.55
N ASP A 43 4.73 0.47 0.67
CA ASP A 43 4.13 -0.49 1.61
C ASP A 43 2.85 0.08 2.21
N LEU A 44 2.84 1.36 2.58
CA LEU A 44 1.62 2.06 2.99
C LEU A 44 0.59 2.08 1.85
N ALA A 45 1.02 2.36 0.62
CA ALA A 45 0.15 2.33 -0.54
C ALA A 45 -0.44 0.92 -0.79
N ARG A 46 0.36 -0.14 -0.63
CA ARG A 46 -0.13 -1.52 -0.73
C ARG A 46 -1.19 -1.79 0.34
N LEU A 47 -0.92 -1.39 1.58
CA LEU A 47 -1.87 -1.54 2.68
C LEU A 47 -3.19 -0.82 2.39
N VAL A 48 -3.15 0.42 1.87
CA VAL A 48 -4.34 1.15 1.42
C VAL A 48 -5.14 0.28 0.44
N VAL A 49 -4.53 -0.21 -0.65
CA VAL A 49 -5.24 -1.04 -1.64
C VAL A 49 -5.90 -2.26 -1.00
N ARG A 50 -5.23 -2.91 -0.04
CA ARG A 50 -5.78 -4.09 0.65
C ARG A 50 -6.90 -3.75 1.63
N LEU A 51 -6.90 -2.55 2.22
CA LEU A 51 -7.98 -2.06 3.07
C LEU A 51 -9.19 -1.53 2.27
N ARG A 52 -9.04 -1.34 0.96
CA ARG A 52 -10.09 -0.89 0.02
C ARG A 52 -10.80 0.43 0.39
N PRO A 53 -10.12 1.48 0.91
CA PRO A 53 -10.73 2.81 0.98
C PRO A 53 -10.81 3.41 -0.43
N ARG A 54 -11.67 4.43 -0.60
CA ARG A 54 -11.80 5.15 -1.87
C ARG A 54 -10.65 6.12 -2.15
N SER A 55 -9.82 6.42 -1.15
CA SER A 55 -8.64 7.29 -1.27
C SER A 55 -7.52 6.83 -0.34
N PRO A 56 -6.25 7.18 -0.62
CA PRO A 56 -5.11 6.82 0.23
C PRO A 56 -4.91 7.71 1.46
N GLN A 57 -5.65 8.82 1.58
CA GLN A 57 -5.54 9.78 2.69
C GLN A 57 -5.66 9.17 4.10
N PRO A 58 -6.52 8.16 4.38
CA PRO A 58 -6.74 7.67 5.74
C PRO A 58 -5.55 6.97 6.40
N VAL A 59 -4.52 6.57 5.65
CA VAL A 59 -3.39 5.77 6.17
C VAL A 59 -2.22 6.65 6.62
N LEU A 60 -2.24 7.93 6.28
CA LEU A 60 -1.28 8.89 6.76
C LEU A 60 -1.62 9.28 8.20
N THR A 61 -0.79 8.83 9.13
CA THR A 61 -0.80 9.37 10.49
C THR A 61 0.12 10.59 10.50
N HIS A 62 -0.38 11.75 10.97
CA HIS A 62 0.29 13.07 10.94
C HIS A 62 0.20 13.78 9.57
N GLU A 63 0.25 15.12 9.56
CA GLU A 63 0.29 15.92 8.32
C GLU A 63 1.57 15.60 7.55
N PRO A 64 1.48 14.83 6.43
CA PRO A 64 2.66 14.45 5.68
C PRO A 64 3.18 15.65 4.90
N ALA A 65 4.49 15.69 4.65
CA ALA A 65 5.02 16.64 3.69
C ALA A 65 4.32 16.44 2.33
N PRO A 66 4.07 17.51 1.54
CA PRO A 66 3.40 17.39 0.24
C PRO A 66 4.05 16.36 -0.70
N ALA A 67 5.36 16.17 -0.61
CA ALA A 67 6.09 15.16 -1.37
C ALA A 67 5.68 13.71 -1.00
N ASP A 68 5.41 13.43 0.28
CA ASP A 68 4.93 12.13 0.74
C ASP A 68 3.52 11.84 0.24
N GLN A 69 2.65 12.85 0.22
CA GLN A 69 1.29 12.72 -0.34
C GLN A 69 1.33 12.34 -1.82
N GLY A 70 2.16 13.04 -2.61
CA GLY A 70 2.34 12.75 -4.04
C GLY A 70 2.88 11.34 -4.28
N ARG A 71 3.89 10.92 -3.52
CA ARG A 71 4.46 9.56 -3.61
C ARG A 71 3.44 8.49 -3.23
N LEU A 72 2.73 8.68 -2.12
CA LEU A 72 1.70 7.74 -1.68
C LEU A 72 0.62 7.56 -2.76
N TYR A 73 0.13 8.67 -3.33
CA TYR A 73 -0.86 8.62 -4.40
C TYR A 73 -0.34 7.87 -5.64
N LEU A 74 0.90 8.15 -6.06
CA LEU A 74 1.54 7.46 -7.19
C LEU A 74 1.64 5.95 -6.93
N TYR A 75 2.17 5.53 -5.77
CA TYR A 75 2.30 4.12 -5.45
C TYR A 75 0.94 3.42 -5.29
N TRP A 76 -0.07 4.12 -4.76
CA TRP A 76 -1.43 3.60 -4.65
C TRP A 76 -2.02 3.33 -6.04
N ARG A 77 -1.86 4.27 -6.98
CA ARG A 77 -2.25 4.09 -8.39
C ARG A 77 -1.49 2.94 -9.05
N LEU A 78 -0.20 2.80 -8.81
CA LEU A 78 0.60 1.69 -9.35
C LEU A 78 0.12 0.33 -8.86
N HIS A 79 -0.19 0.20 -7.57
CA HIS A 79 -0.74 -1.05 -7.00
C HIS A 79 -2.14 -1.36 -7.53
N LEU A 80 -3.00 -0.35 -7.70
CA LEU A 80 -4.30 -0.54 -8.35
C LEU A 80 -4.15 -1.01 -9.80
N LEU A 81 -3.25 -0.42 -10.58
CA LEU A 81 -2.98 -0.85 -11.95
C LEU A 81 -2.44 -2.28 -12.00
N ALA A 82 -1.54 -2.64 -11.07
CA ALA A 82 -1.03 -4.00 -10.95
C ALA A 82 -2.15 -5.00 -10.62
N ASP A 83 -3.05 -4.67 -9.68
CA ASP A 83 -4.21 -5.51 -9.36
C ASP A 83 -5.19 -5.63 -10.53
N ALA A 84 -5.46 -4.54 -11.24
CA ALA A 84 -6.32 -4.56 -12.41
C ALA A 84 -5.76 -5.46 -13.54
N ALA A 85 -4.45 -5.45 -13.73
CA ALA A 85 -3.78 -6.20 -14.81
C ALA A 85 -3.45 -7.65 -14.45
N LEU A 86 -3.05 -7.92 -13.20
CA LEU A 86 -2.36 -9.16 -12.81
C LEU A 86 -3.11 -9.98 -11.76
N ALA A 87 -4.14 -9.44 -11.09
CA ALA A 87 -4.81 -10.18 -10.03
C ALA A 87 -5.58 -11.39 -10.59
N THR A 88 -5.35 -12.55 -9.97
CA THR A 88 -6.09 -13.79 -10.23
C THR A 88 -7.42 -13.84 -9.48
N ASP A 89 -7.51 -13.16 -8.32
CA ASP A 89 -8.76 -12.99 -7.58
C ASP A 89 -9.70 -12.01 -8.31
N PRO A 90 -10.91 -12.45 -8.74
CA PRO A 90 -11.81 -11.60 -9.50
C PRO A 90 -12.29 -10.37 -8.72
N GLY A 91 -12.42 -10.47 -7.40
CA GLY A 91 -12.89 -9.38 -6.54
C GLY A 91 -11.82 -8.29 -6.36
N VAL A 92 -10.55 -8.66 -6.23
CA VAL A 92 -9.41 -7.73 -6.23
C VAL A 92 -9.33 -7.02 -7.58
N ARG A 93 -9.40 -7.75 -8.68
CA ARG A 93 -9.37 -7.17 -10.03
C ARG A 93 -10.53 -6.20 -10.27
N ALA A 94 -11.75 -6.59 -9.91
CA ALA A 94 -12.94 -5.74 -10.08
C ALA A 94 -12.86 -4.46 -9.24
N HIS A 95 -12.43 -4.56 -7.98
CA HIS A 95 -12.22 -3.40 -7.12
C HIS A 95 -11.18 -2.42 -7.73
N ALA A 96 -10.04 -2.94 -8.16
CA ALA A 96 -9.00 -2.14 -8.77
C ALA A 96 -9.46 -1.44 -10.04
N LEU A 97 -10.20 -2.14 -10.91
CA LEU A 97 -10.78 -1.56 -12.12
C LEU A 97 -11.66 -0.36 -11.80
N THR A 98 -12.57 -0.46 -10.83
CA THR A 98 -13.49 0.66 -10.47
C THR A 98 -12.73 1.95 -10.16
N LEU A 99 -11.65 1.87 -9.38
CA LEU A 99 -10.87 3.04 -8.97
C LEU A 99 -9.91 3.56 -10.05
N THR A 100 -9.61 2.76 -11.07
CA THR A 100 -8.76 3.17 -12.19
C THR A 100 -9.55 3.77 -13.36
N THR A 101 -10.81 3.36 -13.56
CA THR A 101 -11.67 3.83 -14.65
C THR A 101 -12.46 5.09 -14.32
N ASP A 102 -12.79 5.33 -13.04
CA ASP A 102 -13.57 6.50 -12.59
C ASP A 102 -12.85 7.86 -12.74
N THR A 103 -11.60 7.88 -13.25
CA THR A 103 -10.81 9.12 -13.40
C THR A 103 -10.97 9.81 -14.78
N ILE A 104 -11.84 9.33 -15.68
CA ILE A 104 -11.92 9.82 -17.08
C ILE A 104 -13.22 10.63 -17.40
N THR A 105 -14.09 10.88 -16.42
CA THR A 105 -15.26 11.78 -16.57
C THR A 105 -15.09 13.07 -15.79
#